data_AF-A0A183CQA0-F1
#
_entry.id   AF-A0A183CQA0-F1
#
_cell.length_a   1.000
_cell.length_b   1.000
_cell.length_c   1.000
_cell.angle_alpha   90.00
_cell.angle_beta   90.00
_cell.angle_gamma   90.00
#
_symmetry.space_group_name_H-M   'P 1'
#
loop_
_entity.id
_entity.type
_entity.pdbx_description
1 polymer ?
#
loop_
_entity_poly.entity_id
_entity_poly.type
_entity_poly.pdbx_seq_one_letter_code
_entity_poly.pdbx_strand_id
1 'polypeptide(L)'
;MSLKNSDDEKFIEQKLGRARPTEKAQLVDALRGHVLTLAQQVYGNHVIRKALESVDKASQIELINEILAHVIPLSLHKYGNWAIRSLLEHCTEQQKRPVLEQLHDNVLTLATDQYGSFVIEHMAEHGLPEDRNRIVHLLKGDILKYVQHKFASNIIEKCLICGTADQKKALIDNVCVGGPKTLQNARQLMADEFGMHVIQKCFEYGTDGQKAQLVDALRGHVLTLALQMYGSHVIQTALKS
;
A
#
# COMPACT_ATOMS: atom_id res chain seq x y z
N MET A 1 -2.33 -28.07 -10.95
CA MET A 1 -2.17 -27.39 -12.26
C MET A 1 -0.91 -26.50 -12.24
N SER A 2 -0.15 -26.41 -13.35
CA SER A 2 0.97 -25.47 -13.49
C SER A 2 1.06 -24.99 -14.95
N LEU A 3 1.10 -23.68 -15.15
CA LEU A 3 1.25 -23.10 -16.49
C LEU A 3 2.74 -23.05 -16.85
N LYS A 4 3.11 -23.54 -18.03
CA LYS A 4 4.52 -23.75 -18.41
C LYS A 4 5.10 -22.59 -19.24
N ASN A 5 4.25 -21.81 -19.89
CA ASN A 5 4.67 -20.72 -20.77
C ASN A 5 3.63 -19.58 -20.78
N SER A 6 4.00 -18.48 -21.44
CA SER A 6 3.17 -17.26 -21.57
C SER A 6 1.96 -17.44 -22.51
N ASP A 7 2.01 -18.37 -23.45
CA ASP A 7 0.92 -18.57 -24.42
C ASP A 7 -0.28 -19.25 -23.74
N ASP A 8 -0.02 -20.24 -22.88
CA ASP A 8 -1.04 -20.91 -22.07
C ASP A 8 -1.79 -19.90 -21.18
N GLU A 9 -1.05 -19.02 -20.51
CA GLU A 9 -1.59 -17.93 -19.69
C GLU A 9 -2.49 -16.99 -20.50
N LYS A 10 -1.96 -16.42 -21.58
CA LYS A 10 -2.68 -15.46 -22.43
C LYS A 10 -3.96 -16.05 -23.00
N PHE A 11 -3.94 -17.33 -23.36
CA PHE A 11 -5.12 -18.03 -23.85
C PHE A 11 -6.21 -18.11 -22.77
N ILE A 12 -5.84 -18.48 -21.53
CA ILE A 12 -6.81 -18.56 -20.42
C ILE A 12 -7.32 -17.16 -20.07
N GLU A 13 -6.45 -16.15 -20.00
CA GLU A 13 -6.86 -14.78 -19.73
C GLU A 13 -7.84 -14.23 -20.79
N GLN A 14 -7.56 -14.50 -22.06
CA GLN A 14 -8.45 -14.10 -23.15
C GLN A 14 -9.83 -14.74 -23.01
N LYS A 15 -9.88 -16.04 -22.67
CA LYS A 15 -11.15 -16.73 -22.41
C LYS A 15 -11.87 -16.15 -21.21
N LEU A 16 -11.19 -15.93 -20.08
CA LEU A 16 -11.79 -15.30 -18.90
C LEU A 16 -12.36 -13.90 -19.21
N GLY A 17 -11.73 -13.15 -20.12
CA GLY A 17 -12.22 -11.84 -20.54
C GLY A 17 -13.44 -11.89 -21.46
N ARG A 18 -13.45 -12.80 -22.45
CA ARG A 18 -14.40 -12.74 -23.59
C ARG A 18 -15.45 -13.84 -23.63
N ALA A 19 -15.29 -14.91 -22.86
CA ALA A 19 -16.20 -16.05 -22.88
C ALA A 19 -17.56 -15.74 -22.25
N ARG A 20 -18.56 -16.60 -22.53
CA ARG A 20 -19.89 -16.50 -21.94
C ARG A 20 -19.84 -16.80 -20.43
N PRO A 21 -20.79 -16.30 -19.61
CA PRO A 21 -20.78 -16.54 -18.17
C PRO A 21 -20.66 -18.02 -17.77
N THR A 22 -21.33 -18.91 -18.48
CA THR A 22 -21.25 -20.37 -18.25
C THR A 22 -19.86 -20.95 -18.51
N GLU A 23 -19.18 -20.48 -19.55
CA GLU A 23 -17.81 -20.90 -19.87
C GLU A 23 -16.81 -20.35 -18.85
N LYS A 24 -17.02 -19.11 -18.37
CA LYS A 24 -16.22 -18.54 -17.28
C LYS A 24 -16.38 -19.36 -15.99
N ALA A 25 -17.59 -19.76 -15.64
CA ALA A 25 -17.85 -20.61 -14.48
C ALA A 25 -17.16 -22.00 -14.61
N GLN A 26 -17.18 -22.61 -15.80
CA GLN A 26 -16.43 -23.85 -16.06
C GLN A 26 -14.92 -23.67 -15.90
N LEU A 27 -14.38 -22.52 -16.33
CA LEU A 27 -12.96 -22.21 -16.10
C LEU A 27 -12.66 -22.07 -14.61
N VAL A 28 -13.53 -21.41 -13.84
CA VAL A 28 -13.37 -21.29 -12.38
C VAL A 28 -13.42 -22.66 -11.70
N ASP A 29 -14.34 -23.54 -12.11
CA ASP A 29 -14.40 -24.92 -11.62
C ASP A 29 -13.09 -25.68 -11.89
N ALA A 30 -12.47 -25.47 -13.05
CA ALA A 30 -11.17 -26.05 -13.39
C ALA A 30 -9.99 -25.44 -12.60
N LEU A 31 -10.13 -24.21 -12.07
CA LEU A 31 -9.13 -23.59 -11.20
C LEU A 31 -9.26 -24.05 -9.74
N ARG A 32 -10.40 -24.64 -9.36
CA ARG A 32 -10.69 -25.05 -7.99
C ARG A 32 -9.64 -26.03 -7.47
N GLY A 33 -9.18 -25.82 -6.24
CA GLY A 33 -8.11 -26.58 -5.59
C GLY A 33 -6.70 -26.26 -6.11
N HIS A 34 -6.58 -25.28 -7.01
CA HIS A 34 -5.30 -24.84 -7.59
C HIS A 34 -5.08 -23.33 -7.47
N VAL A 35 -6.02 -22.58 -6.89
CA VAL A 35 -5.96 -21.11 -6.82
C VAL A 35 -4.69 -20.63 -6.13
N LEU A 36 -4.39 -21.20 -4.96
CA LEU A 36 -3.19 -20.85 -4.19
C LEU A 36 -1.90 -21.09 -4.98
N THR A 37 -1.76 -22.29 -5.55
CA THR A 37 -0.58 -22.69 -6.31
C THR A 37 -0.38 -21.80 -7.53
N LEU A 38 -1.46 -21.48 -8.24
CA LEU A 38 -1.41 -20.61 -9.42
C LEU A 38 -1.07 -19.16 -9.04
N ALA A 39 -1.64 -18.62 -7.96
CA ALA A 39 -1.35 -17.27 -7.48
C ALA A 39 0.15 -17.06 -7.15
N GLN A 40 0.86 -18.14 -6.84
CA GLN A 40 2.30 -18.13 -6.55
C GLN A 40 3.19 -18.41 -7.77
N GLN A 41 2.64 -18.54 -8.97
CA GLN A 41 3.40 -18.78 -10.20
C GLN A 41 3.61 -17.51 -11.03
N VAL A 42 4.71 -17.48 -11.79
CA VAL A 42 5.06 -16.40 -12.72
C VAL A 42 3.92 -16.12 -13.70
N TYR A 43 3.30 -17.18 -14.23
CA TYR A 43 2.22 -17.09 -15.21
C TYR A 43 0.84 -17.29 -14.56
N GLY A 44 0.75 -18.21 -13.58
CA GLY A 44 -0.52 -18.50 -12.89
C GLY A 44 -1.14 -17.31 -12.17
N ASN A 45 -0.34 -16.37 -11.66
CA ASN A 45 -0.88 -15.21 -10.94
C ASN A 45 -1.75 -14.33 -11.87
N HIS A 46 -1.40 -14.23 -13.14
CA HIS A 46 -2.15 -13.46 -14.13
C HIS A 46 -3.54 -14.05 -14.36
N VAL A 47 -3.63 -15.38 -14.44
CA VAL A 47 -4.91 -16.09 -14.54
C VAL A 47 -5.79 -15.83 -13.32
N ILE A 48 -5.24 -15.90 -12.10
CA ILE A 48 -6.03 -15.65 -10.87
C ILE A 48 -6.53 -14.20 -10.82
N ARG A 49 -5.68 -13.22 -11.18
CA ARG A 49 -6.09 -11.81 -11.26
C ARG A 49 -7.19 -11.60 -12.29
N LYS A 50 -7.01 -12.15 -13.49
CA LYS A 50 -8.00 -12.03 -14.56
C LYS A 50 -9.32 -12.69 -14.20
N ALA A 51 -9.27 -13.82 -13.49
CA ALA A 51 -10.45 -14.50 -12.98
C ALA A 51 -11.17 -13.59 -11.98
N LEU A 52 -10.49 -13.06 -10.96
CA LEU A 52 -11.06 -12.12 -9.99
C LEU A 52 -11.67 -10.87 -10.64
N GLU A 53 -11.08 -10.35 -11.71
CA GLU A 53 -11.61 -9.21 -12.47
C GLU A 53 -12.88 -9.54 -13.27
N SER A 54 -12.94 -10.74 -13.87
CA SER A 54 -13.83 -10.98 -15.02
C SER A 54 -15.00 -11.92 -14.77
N VAL A 55 -14.98 -12.67 -13.66
CA VAL A 55 -16.01 -13.66 -13.32
C VAL A 55 -17.13 -13.01 -12.50
N ASP A 56 -18.27 -13.69 -12.41
CA ASP A 56 -19.41 -13.24 -11.63
C ASP A 56 -19.16 -13.34 -10.12
N LYS A 57 -20.05 -12.75 -9.32
CA LYS A 57 -19.87 -12.65 -7.87
C LYS A 57 -19.89 -14.00 -7.16
N ALA A 58 -20.63 -14.99 -7.66
CA ALA A 58 -20.63 -16.33 -7.10
C ALA A 58 -19.26 -17.00 -7.32
N SER A 59 -18.74 -16.94 -8.55
CA SER A 59 -17.41 -17.47 -8.86
C SER A 59 -16.28 -16.77 -8.10
N GLN A 60 -16.37 -15.45 -7.87
CA GLN A 60 -15.41 -14.73 -7.04
C GLN A 60 -15.35 -15.32 -5.61
N ILE A 61 -16.49 -15.67 -5.01
CA ILE A 61 -16.54 -16.25 -3.66
C ILE A 61 -15.76 -17.57 -3.61
N GLU A 62 -15.87 -18.41 -4.64
CA GLU A 62 -15.13 -19.67 -4.70
C GLU A 62 -13.61 -19.45 -4.71
N LEU A 63 -13.13 -18.50 -5.51
CA LEU A 63 -11.71 -18.13 -5.55
C LEU A 63 -11.23 -17.55 -4.20
N ILE A 64 -12.05 -16.68 -3.59
CA ILE A 64 -11.76 -16.08 -2.29
C ILE A 64 -11.64 -17.14 -1.20
N ASN A 65 -12.53 -18.13 -1.17
CA ASN A 65 -12.51 -19.19 -0.16
C ASN A 65 -11.18 -19.94 -0.10
N GLU A 66 -10.52 -20.18 -1.24
CA GLU A 66 -9.18 -20.79 -1.27
C GLU A 66 -8.07 -19.83 -0.84
N ILE A 67 -8.22 -18.53 -1.15
CA ILE A 67 -7.26 -17.48 -0.75
C ILE A 67 -7.34 -17.18 0.76
N LEU A 68 -8.52 -17.31 1.37
CA LEU A 68 -8.78 -16.86 2.76
C LEU A 68 -7.84 -17.48 3.79
N ALA A 69 -7.42 -18.73 3.61
CA ALA A 69 -6.49 -19.39 4.54
C ALA A 69 -5.02 -18.94 4.37
N HIS A 70 -4.71 -18.15 3.32
CA HIS A 70 -3.34 -17.84 2.90
C HIS A 70 -3.12 -16.36 2.58
N VAL A 71 -3.96 -15.45 3.11
CA VAL A 71 -3.89 -14.01 2.83
C VAL A 71 -2.49 -13.44 3.11
N ILE A 72 -1.92 -13.74 4.28
CA ILE A 72 -0.60 -13.21 4.67
C ILE A 72 0.54 -13.82 3.85
N PRO A 73 0.67 -15.16 3.71
CA PRO A 73 1.69 -15.75 2.83
C PRO A 73 1.62 -15.25 1.39
N LEU A 74 0.42 -15.06 0.83
CA LEU A 74 0.26 -14.51 -0.52
C LEU A 74 0.67 -13.04 -0.58
N SER A 75 0.30 -12.21 0.41
CA SER A 75 0.68 -10.79 0.46
C SER A 75 2.20 -10.59 0.50
N LEU A 76 2.92 -11.49 1.17
CA LEU A 76 4.39 -11.48 1.27
C LEU A 76 5.08 -12.17 0.07
N HIS A 77 4.33 -12.66 -0.92
CA HIS A 77 4.88 -13.41 -2.03
C HIS A 77 5.07 -12.54 -3.28
N LYS A 78 6.21 -12.69 -3.97
CA LYS A 78 6.57 -11.93 -5.17
C LYS A 78 5.52 -11.88 -6.29
N TYR A 79 4.73 -12.94 -6.44
CA TYR A 79 3.61 -13.01 -7.39
C TYR A 79 2.25 -13.00 -6.68
N GLY A 80 2.18 -13.48 -5.44
CA GLY A 80 0.92 -13.68 -4.72
C GLY A 80 0.26 -12.35 -4.33
N ASN A 81 1.07 -11.33 -4.05
CA ASN A 81 0.58 -10.01 -3.66
C ASN A 81 -0.35 -9.40 -4.72
N TRP A 82 -0.13 -9.72 -6.00
CA TRP A 82 -0.98 -9.25 -7.09
C TRP A 82 -2.38 -9.86 -7.06
N ALA A 83 -2.51 -11.12 -6.64
CA ALA A 83 -3.81 -11.75 -6.46
C ALA A 83 -4.59 -11.09 -5.32
N ILE A 84 -3.91 -10.77 -4.20
CA ILE A 84 -4.53 -10.05 -3.08
C ILE A 84 -4.98 -8.66 -3.51
N ARG A 85 -4.14 -7.89 -4.21
CA ARG A 85 -4.53 -6.56 -4.73
C ARG A 85 -5.70 -6.62 -5.70
N SER A 86 -5.70 -7.59 -6.62
CA SER A 86 -6.81 -7.79 -7.56
C SER A 86 -8.13 -8.16 -6.86
N LEU A 87 -8.05 -8.96 -5.78
CA LEU A 87 -9.20 -9.25 -4.92
C LEU A 87 -9.72 -7.96 -4.27
N LEU A 88 -8.84 -7.14 -3.70
CA LEU A 88 -9.23 -5.87 -3.06
C LEU A 88 -9.87 -4.88 -4.03
N GLU A 89 -9.45 -4.91 -5.30
CA GLU A 89 -9.91 -4.00 -6.36
C GLU A 89 -11.25 -4.42 -6.98
N HIS A 90 -11.49 -5.72 -7.19
CA HIS A 90 -12.63 -6.20 -8.00
C HIS A 90 -13.73 -6.92 -7.22
N CYS A 91 -13.47 -7.31 -5.98
CA CYS A 91 -14.48 -7.94 -5.12
C CYS A 91 -15.31 -6.87 -4.38
N THR A 92 -16.55 -7.22 -4.04
CA THR A 92 -17.42 -6.32 -3.26
C THR A 92 -16.86 -6.11 -1.85
N GLU A 93 -17.26 -5.02 -1.19
CA GLU A 93 -16.87 -4.75 0.20
C GLU A 93 -17.16 -5.93 1.13
N GLN A 94 -18.32 -6.57 0.98
CA GLN A 94 -18.70 -7.75 1.77
C GLN A 94 -17.75 -8.94 1.51
N GLN A 95 -17.39 -9.18 0.25
CA GLN A 95 -16.54 -10.30 -0.14
C GLN A 95 -15.10 -10.14 0.35
N LYS A 96 -14.53 -8.93 0.24
CA LYS A 96 -13.14 -8.67 0.65
C LYS A 96 -12.97 -8.40 2.14
N ARG A 97 -14.06 -8.25 2.90
CA ARG A 97 -13.99 -7.92 4.35
C ARG A 97 -13.19 -8.92 5.17
N PRO A 98 -13.37 -10.25 5.06
CA PRO A 98 -12.57 -11.19 5.84
C PRO A 98 -11.07 -11.16 5.48
N VAL A 99 -10.73 -10.79 4.24
CA VAL A 99 -9.34 -10.58 3.80
C VAL A 99 -8.77 -9.31 4.43
N LEU A 100 -9.52 -8.21 4.42
CA LEU A 100 -9.12 -6.95 5.01
C LEU A 100 -8.88 -7.05 6.52
N GLU A 101 -9.68 -7.82 7.25
CA GLU A 101 -9.45 -8.03 8.69
C GLU A 101 -8.10 -8.73 8.95
N GLN A 102 -7.77 -9.79 8.19
CA GLN A 102 -6.46 -10.45 8.32
C GLN A 102 -5.31 -9.50 7.97
N LEU A 103 -5.46 -8.66 6.94
CA LEU A 103 -4.46 -7.66 6.56
C LEU A 103 -4.29 -6.61 7.67
N HIS A 104 -5.39 -6.15 8.28
CA HIS A 104 -5.35 -5.19 9.39
C HIS A 104 -4.62 -5.74 10.62
N ASP A 105 -4.78 -7.02 10.92
CA ASP A 105 -4.07 -7.68 12.03
C ASP A 105 -2.56 -7.81 11.78
N ASN A 106 -2.09 -7.57 10.54
CA ASN A 106 -0.71 -7.78 10.11
C ASN A 106 -0.08 -6.54 9.43
N VAL A 107 -0.68 -5.35 9.53
CA VAL A 107 -0.23 -4.14 8.84
C VAL A 107 1.24 -3.86 9.07
N LEU A 108 1.72 -3.95 10.31
CA LEU A 108 3.10 -3.58 10.64
C LEU A 108 4.11 -4.51 9.97
N THR A 109 3.83 -5.82 9.93
CA THR A 109 4.66 -6.82 9.25
C THR A 109 4.67 -6.57 7.74
N LEU A 110 3.49 -6.41 7.16
CA LEU A 110 3.31 -6.21 5.72
C LEU A 110 3.92 -4.89 5.25
N ALA A 111 3.75 -3.80 6.01
CA ALA A 111 4.28 -2.48 5.68
C ALA A 111 5.81 -2.45 5.56
N THR A 112 6.50 -3.35 6.27
CA THR A 112 7.96 -3.46 6.23
C THR A 112 8.48 -4.54 5.27
N ASP A 113 7.60 -5.26 4.59
CA ASP A 113 7.98 -6.26 3.60
C ASP A 113 8.02 -5.67 2.19
N GLN A 114 8.93 -6.17 1.35
CA GLN A 114 9.13 -5.68 -0.02
C GLN A 114 7.95 -5.93 -0.97
N TYR A 115 7.07 -6.89 -0.66
CA TYR A 115 5.86 -7.19 -1.43
C TYR A 115 4.60 -6.84 -0.66
N GLY A 116 4.59 -7.11 0.64
CA GLY A 116 3.50 -6.76 1.55
C GLY A 116 3.21 -5.27 1.57
N SER A 117 4.23 -4.41 1.40
CA SER A 117 4.02 -2.95 1.41
C SER A 117 3.08 -2.52 0.29
N PHE A 118 3.17 -3.12 -0.90
CA PHE A 118 2.28 -2.80 -2.02
C PHE A 118 0.82 -3.16 -1.73
N VAL A 119 0.55 -4.15 -0.88
CA VAL A 119 -0.81 -4.49 -0.44
C VAL A 119 -1.33 -3.41 0.50
N ILE A 120 -0.52 -2.97 1.47
CA ILE A 120 -0.91 -1.91 2.40
C ILE A 120 -1.01 -0.55 1.69
N GLU A 121 -0.13 -0.23 0.74
CA GLU A 121 -0.22 0.95 -0.11
C GLU A 121 -1.54 0.96 -0.87
N HIS A 122 -1.95 -0.17 -1.46
CA HIS A 122 -3.24 -0.30 -2.15
C HIS A 122 -4.43 -0.04 -1.19
N MET A 123 -4.37 -0.58 0.03
CA MET A 123 -5.37 -0.28 1.07
C MET A 123 -5.39 1.20 1.47
N ALA A 124 -4.22 1.85 1.58
CA ALA A 124 -4.13 3.26 1.90
C ALA A 124 -4.68 4.15 0.77
N GLU A 125 -4.43 3.79 -0.49
CA GLU A 125 -4.80 4.58 -1.66
C GLU A 125 -6.27 4.43 -2.06
N HIS A 126 -6.81 3.20 -2.02
CA HIS A 126 -8.14 2.88 -2.55
C HIS A 126 -9.13 2.37 -1.50
N GLY A 127 -8.67 2.09 -0.27
CA GLY A 127 -9.52 1.61 0.81
C GLY A 127 -10.47 2.67 1.34
N LEU A 128 -11.46 2.20 2.10
CA LEU A 128 -12.40 3.06 2.80
C LEU A 128 -11.68 3.92 3.85
N PRO A 129 -12.21 5.10 4.21
CA PRO A 129 -11.63 5.95 5.23
C PRO A 129 -11.37 5.22 6.55
N GLU A 130 -12.24 4.30 6.97
CA GLU A 130 -12.11 3.52 8.20
C GLU A 130 -10.93 2.56 8.15
N ASP A 131 -10.73 1.89 7.01
CA ASP A 131 -9.60 0.99 6.78
C ASP A 131 -8.28 1.77 6.79
N ARG A 132 -8.22 2.91 6.07
CA ARG A 132 -7.05 3.78 6.10
C ARG A 132 -6.78 4.32 7.50
N ASN A 133 -7.82 4.63 8.28
CA ASN A 133 -7.64 5.12 9.65
C ASN A 133 -6.94 4.07 10.55
N ARG A 134 -7.24 2.78 10.37
CA ARG A 134 -6.56 1.69 11.10
C ARG A 134 -5.08 1.62 10.75
N ILE A 135 -4.73 1.70 9.45
CA ILE A 135 -3.33 1.75 9.00
C ILE A 135 -2.61 2.94 9.64
N VAL A 136 -3.21 4.12 9.54
CA VAL A 136 -2.67 5.37 10.09
C VAL A 136 -2.46 5.26 11.60
N HIS A 137 -3.41 4.67 12.33
CA HIS A 137 -3.31 4.48 13.78
C HIS A 137 -2.14 3.58 14.18
N LEU A 138 -1.95 2.47 13.47
CA LEU A 138 -0.86 1.52 13.73
C LEU A 138 0.52 2.13 13.42
N LEU A 139 0.67 2.80 12.28
CA LEU A 139 1.95 3.41 11.88
C LEU A 139 2.36 4.57 12.79
N LYS A 140 1.40 5.29 13.38
CA LYS A 140 1.69 6.36 14.35
C LYS A 140 2.34 5.88 15.63
N GLY A 141 2.17 4.62 16.01
CA GLY A 141 2.77 4.05 17.21
C GLY A 141 4.30 4.14 17.22
N ASP A 142 4.94 4.17 16.04
CA ASP A 142 6.38 4.36 15.88
C ASP A 142 6.68 5.10 14.56
N ILE A 143 6.14 6.33 14.44
CA ILE A 143 6.14 7.07 13.18
C ILE A 143 7.54 7.24 12.57
N LEU A 144 8.56 7.47 13.40
CA LEU A 144 9.93 7.73 12.92
C LEU A 144 10.50 6.49 12.25
N LYS A 145 10.33 5.32 12.88
CA LYS A 145 10.76 4.04 12.30
C LYS A 145 10.16 3.84 10.91
N TYR A 146 8.86 4.11 10.74
CA TYR A 146 8.18 3.86 9.47
C TYR A 146 8.47 4.93 8.41
N VAL A 147 8.67 6.18 8.79
CA VAL A 147 9.08 7.25 7.85
C VAL A 147 10.48 7.01 7.28
N GLN A 148 11.39 6.44 8.06
CA GLN A 148 12.75 6.10 7.62
C GLN A 148 12.85 4.71 6.98
N HIS A 149 11.75 3.96 6.89
CA HIS A 149 11.77 2.61 6.35
C HIS A 149 11.49 2.63 4.84
N LYS A 150 12.40 2.04 4.07
CA LYS A 150 12.38 1.96 2.59
C LYS A 150 11.01 1.70 1.96
N PHE A 151 10.22 0.80 2.56
CA PHE A 151 8.90 0.43 2.04
C PHE A 151 7.74 1.12 2.76
N ALA A 152 7.91 1.45 4.05
CA ALA A 152 6.78 1.95 4.84
C ALA A 152 6.59 3.47 4.66
N SER A 153 7.66 4.19 4.27
CA SER A 153 7.60 5.61 3.92
C SER A 153 6.56 5.85 2.81
N ASN A 154 6.53 4.99 1.79
CA ASN A 154 5.58 5.08 0.68
C ASN A 154 4.13 4.98 1.16
N ILE A 155 3.85 4.11 2.13
CA ILE A 155 2.50 3.96 2.72
C ILE A 155 2.08 5.26 3.43
N ILE A 156 3.01 5.87 4.16
CA ILE A 156 2.77 7.16 4.84
C ILE A 156 2.51 8.26 3.81
N GLU A 157 3.28 8.33 2.74
CA GLU A 157 3.04 9.25 1.64
C GLU A 157 1.65 9.05 1.03
N LYS A 158 1.22 7.80 0.77
CA LYS A 158 -0.12 7.49 0.27
C LYS A 158 -1.21 7.94 1.24
N CYS A 159 -1.00 7.78 2.54
CA CYS A 159 -1.93 8.30 3.55
C CYS A 159 -1.96 9.84 3.59
N LEU A 160 -0.84 10.53 3.34
CA LEU A 160 -0.80 11.99 3.23
C LEU A 160 -1.48 12.51 1.94
N ILE A 161 -1.45 11.74 0.87
CA ILE A 161 -2.10 12.09 -0.41
C ILE A 161 -3.61 11.82 -0.34
N CYS A 162 -4.02 10.60 -0.01
CA CYS A 162 -5.40 10.13 -0.08
C CYS A 162 -6.20 10.25 1.24
N GLY A 163 -5.53 10.58 2.35
CA GLY A 163 -6.13 10.69 3.67
C GLY A 163 -7.22 11.75 3.78
N THR A 164 -8.11 11.58 4.76
CA THR A 164 -8.97 12.69 5.21
C THR A 164 -8.14 13.78 5.89
N ALA A 165 -8.70 14.99 6.04
CA ALA A 165 -8.01 16.09 6.73
C ALA A 165 -7.50 15.67 8.13
N ASP A 166 -8.31 14.92 8.89
CA ASP A 166 -7.93 14.45 10.23
C ASP A 166 -6.81 13.40 10.19
N GLN A 167 -6.85 12.49 9.22
CA GLN A 167 -5.81 11.46 9.05
C GLN A 167 -4.46 12.10 8.71
N LYS A 168 -4.47 13.04 7.74
CA LYS A 168 -3.29 13.83 7.34
C LYS A 168 -2.78 14.63 8.52
N LYS A 169 -3.66 15.40 9.18
CA LYS A 169 -3.32 16.21 10.35
C LYS A 169 -2.59 15.38 11.39
N ALA A 170 -3.18 14.27 11.80
CA ALA A 170 -2.60 13.50 12.87
C ALA A 170 -1.30 12.78 12.46
N LEU A 171 -1.05 12.48 11.18
CA LEU A 171 0.26 11.99 10.71
C LEU A 171 1.31 13.10 10.78
N ILE A 172 1.00 14.26 10.22
CA ILE A 172 1.90 15.42 10.19
C ILE A 172 2.22 15.86 11.63
N ASP A 173 1.22 15.87 12.51
CA ASP A 173 1.42 16.23 13.92
C ASP A 173 2.45 15.29 14.58
N ASN A 174 2.39 13.99 14.31
CA ASN A 174 3.35 13.01 14.84
C ASN A 174 4.77 13.19 14.26
N VAL A 175 4.89 13.73 13.04
CA VAL A 175 6.18 13.93 12.37
C VAL A 175 6.85 15.24 12.80
N CYS A 176 6.10 16.35 12.88
CA CYS A 176 6.70 17.68 12.99
C CYS A 176 6.11 18.60 14.07
N VAL A 177 4.99 18.25 14.71
CA VAL A 177 4.36 19.11 15.71
C VAL A 177 4.63 18.58 17.10
N GLY A 178 5.40 19.34 17.88
CA GLY A 178 5.71 18.98 19.25
C GLY A 178 6.83 19.80 19.85
N GLY A 179 7.43 19.29 20.92
CA GLY A 179 8.55 19.95 21.58
C GLY A 179 9.86 19.89 20.78
N PRO A 180 10.97 20.38 21.36
CA PRO A 180 12.28 20.44 20.71
C PRO A 180 12.76 19.09 20.12
N LYS A 181 12.41 17.98 20.77
CA LYS A 181 12.73 16.63 20.29
C LYS A 181 12.03 16.30 18.97
N THR A 182 10.75 16.68 18.81
CA THR A 182 10.01 16.44 17.57
C THR A 182 10.60 17.25 16.42
N LEU A 183 10.93 18.52 16.64
CA LEU A 183 11.59 19.36 15.64
C LEU A 183 13.00 18.86 15.28
N GLN A 184 13.72 18.27 16.24
CA GLN A 184 14.99 17.59 15.98
C GLN A 184 14.79 16.35 15.10
N ASN A 185 13.79 15.52 15.39
CA ASN A 185 13.47 14.35 14.58
C ASN A 185 13.07 14.77 13.16
N ALA A 186 12.22 15.79 13.01
CA ALA A 186 11.85 16.34 11.71
C ALA A 186 13.09 16.75 10.90
N ARG A 187 14.06 17.45 11.52
CA ARG A 187 15.35 17.77 10.88
C ARG A 187 16.14 16.54 10.43
N GLN A 188 16.17 15.48 11.24
CA GLN A 188 16.84 14.24 10.86
C GLN A 188 16.17 13.61 9.64
N LEU A 189 14.83 13.60 9.61
CA LEU A 189 14.06 13.10 8.48
C LEU A 189 14.28 13.91 7.19
N MET A 190 14.53 15.22 7.29
CA MET A 190 14.86 16.05 6.13
C MET A 190 16.15 15.64 5.42
N ALA A 191 17.08 15.03 6.16
CA ALA A 191 18.36 14.54 5.66
C ALA A 191 18.37 13.03 5.40
N ASP A 192 17.24 12.35 5.58
CA ASP A 192 17.07 10.91 5.41
C ASP A 192 16.63 10.57 3.97
N GLU A 193 17.15 9.47 3.43
CA GLU A 193 16.86 9.01 2.06
C GLU A 193 15.35 8.82 1.81
N PHE A 194 14.60 8.32 2.80
CA PHE A 194 13.17 8.06 2.68
C PHE A 194 12.35 9.13 3.38
N GLY A 195 12.81 9.59 4.54
CA GLY A 195 12.13 10.60 5.34
C GLY A 195 11.95 11.92 4.63
N MET A 196 12.85 12.29 3.72
CA MET A 196 12.74 13.53 2.96
C MET A 196 11.44 13.58 2.15
N HIS A 197 11.01 12.45 1.58
CA HIS A 197 9.82 12.37 0.74
C HIS A 197 8.56 12.61 1.59
N VAL A 198 8.50 12.02 2.78
CA VAL A 198 7.39 12.27 3.73
C VAL A 198 7.37 13.73 4.17
N ILE A 199 8.52 14.35 4.47
CA ILE A 199 8.57 15.77 4.85
C ILE A 199 8.10 16.67 3.71
N GLN A 200 8.47 16.38 2.45
CA GLN A 200 7.95 17.11 1.29
C GLN A 200 6.42 17.01 1.22
N LYS A 201 5.85 15.83 1.46
CA LYS A 201 4.39 15.65 1.53
C LYS A 201 3.77 16.40 2.71
N CYS A 202 4.46 16.52 3.85
CA CYS A 202 4.00 17.37 4.95
C CYS A 202 3.96 18.86 4.56
N PHE A 203 4.90 19.35 3.76
CA PHE A 203 4.84 20.70 3.19
C PHE A 203 3.72 20.86 2.14
N GLU A 204 3.44 19.84 1.34
CA GLU A 204 2.38 19.90 0.32
C GLU A 204 0.97 19.88 0.92
N TYR A 205 0.75 19.07 1.96
CA TYR A 205 -0.60 18.79 2.49
C TYR A 205 -0.84 19.29 3.92
N GLY A 206 0.18 19.85 4.58
CA GLY A 206 0.07 20.41 5.92
C GLY A 206 -0.68 21.73 5.94
N THR A 207 -1.31 22.01 7.08
CA THR A 207 -1.87 23.33 7.40
C THR A 207 -0.76 24.37 7.56
N ASP A 208 -1.08 25.67 7.43
CA ASP A 208 -0.09 26.74 7.60
C ASP A 208 0.64 26.67 8.96
N GLY A 209 -0.07 26.29 10.03
CA GLY A 209 0.54 26.06 11.33
C GLY A 209 1.57 24.92 11.33
N GLN A 210 1.26 23.81 10.68
CA GLN A 210 2.18 22.67 10.54
C GLN A 210 3.39 23.01 9.66
N LYS A 211 3.16 23.72 8.55
CA LYS A 211 4.25 24.23 7.70
C LYS A 211 5.16 25.17 8.48
N ALA A 212 4.60 26.07 9.30
CA ALA A 212 5.39 26.96 10.15
C ALA A 212 6.27 26.19 11.15
N GLN A 213 5.80 25.07 11.72
CA GLN A 213 6.62 24.20 12.56
C GLN A 213 7.77 23.55 11.79
N LEU A 214 7.52 23.09 10.56
CA LEU A 214 8.58 22.56 9.70
C LEU A 214 9.61 23.63 9.32
N VAL A 215 9.17 24.87 9.05
CA VAL A 215 10.07 26.00 8.80
C VAL A 215 10.89 26.33 10.05
N ASP A 216 10.31 26.25 11.23
CA ASP A 216 11.07 26.44 12.48
C ASP A 216 12.14 25.34 12.65
N ALA A 217 11.83 24.09 12.29
CA ALA A 217 12.81 23.02 12.24
C ALA A 217 13.97 23.31 11.26
N LEU A 218 13.74 24.04 10.16
CA LEU A 218 14.79 24.44 9.22
C LEU A 218 15.68 25.58 9.75
N ARG A 219 15.22 26.36 10.73
CA ARG A 219 15.92 27.56 11.22
C ARG A 219 17.33 27.20 11.72
N GLY A 220 18.33 27.93 11.22
CA GLY A 220 19.75 27.68 11.53
C GLY A 220 20.39 26.50 10.79
N HIS A 221 19.64 25.74 9.99
CA HIS A 221 20.12 24.54 9.28
C HIS A 221 19.95 24.61 7.76
N VAL A 222 19.35 25.69 7.25
CA VAL A 222 19.03 25.88 5.81
C VAL A 222 20.25 25.62 4.92
N LEU A 223 21.39 26.26 5.20
CA LEU A 223 22.59 26.10 4.36
C LEU A 223 23.14 24.66 4.41
N THR A 224 23.16 24.06 5.60
CA THR A 224 23.63 22.68 5.79
C THR A 224 22.76 21.69 5.01
N LEU A 225 21.43 21.80 5.14
CA LEU A 225 20.49 20.94 4.42
C LEU A 225 20.54 21.19 2.91
N ALA A 226 20.67 22.43 2.46
CA ALA A 226 20.77 22.77 1.04
C ALA A 226 21.99 22.15 0.33
N LEU A 227 23.06 21.86 1.08
CA LEU A 227 24.27 21.22 0.57
C LEU A 227 24.24 19.69 0.66
N GLN A 228 23.24 19.11 1.33
CA GLN A 228 23.09 17.65 1.45
C GLN A 228 22.30 17.09 0.26
N MET A 229 22.66 15.86 -0.14
CA MET A 229 21.99 15.14 -1.23
C MET A 229 20.46 15.12 -1.06
N TYR A 230 19.99 14.70 0.11
CA TYR A 230 18.55 14.60 0.41
C TYR A 230 17.94 15.93 0.87
N GLY A 231 18.61 16.64 1.79
CA GLY A 231 18.12 17.89 2.36
C GLY A 231 17.85 18.99 1.33
N SER A 232 18.60 19.03 0.22
CA SER A 232 18.42 20.03 -0.83
C SER A 232 17.02 19.98 -1.46
N HIS A 233 16.44 18.78 -1.58
CA HIS A 233 15.10 18.58 -2.11
C HIS A 233 14.02 19.12 -1.17
N VAL A 234 14.21 18.98 0.15
CA VAL A 234 13.29 19.54 1.15
C VAL A 234 13.33 21.07 1.12
N ILE A 235 14.51 21.68 1.07
CA ILE A 235 14.65 23.14 0.98
C ILE A 235 13.92 23.68 -0.26
N GLN A 236 14.10 23.02 -1.41
CA GLN A 236 13.41 23.41 -2.64
C GLN A 236 11.88 23.33 -2.51
N THR A 237 11.36 22.33 -1.81
CA THR A 237 9.91 22.21 -1.54
C THR A 237 9.43 23.30 -0.59
N ALA A 238 10.15 23.53 0.51
CA ALA A 238 9.80 24.55 1.51
C ALA A 238 9.73 25.98 0.92
N LEU A 239 10.55 26.26 -0.10
CA LEU A 239 10.52 27.55 -0.81
C LEU A 239 9.33 27.71 -1.77
N LYS A 240 8.66 26.60 -2.14
CA LYS A 240 7.52 26.59 -3.07
C LYS A 240 6.17 26.44 -2.36
N SER A 241 6.17 26.00 -1.09
CA SER A 241 5.00 25.58 -0.29
C SER A 241 4.42 26.68 0.57
#